data_AF-A0A536M4V7-F1
#
_entry.id   AF-A0A536M4V7-F1
#
_cell.length_a   1.000
_cell.length_b   1.000
_cell.length_c   1.000
_cell.angle_alpha   90.00
_cell.angle_beta   90.00
_cell.angle_gamma   90.00
#
_symmetry.space_group_name_H-M   'P 1'
#
loop_
_entity.id
_entity.type
_entity.pdbx_description
1 polymer ?
#
loop_
_entity_poly.entity_id
_entity_poly.type
_entity_poly.pdbx_seq_one_letter_code
_entity_poly.pdbx_strand_id
1 'polypeptide(L)'
;MAKAFRSGDWRAGYYRDQTFMWATRMSNVRAFFAQLYGNASLEADPASGGRQMGNHFATRFLDDRGEFERSVDMPNSSADVSNVAGWMPRLVGLAYASKLYRDNPQLKDAQDGFSVNGNEVAFGTIGDAATSEGLFWEAINAAGVLQIPMAMSVWDDGYGISVPITTETTKASISDVLRGFSPDDRPGIDIYVTRGWDYTALIETYATAIDKVRREHKPALIHVTEMTQPQGHSTSGSHERYKSKERLRFEAEYDCVARMRDWVIESGIASESQLEGWEAADKEAVEAARDLAWEAFQSPIRAERDRAVAILRRVDMPEVAEITNSLDEAVKVTRSLIMSSAKRALHQLRGLEAPARDELAKFVRDYGRENDERYNSHLYSSSPDSPLNVPVVGPAYSDQSPSVDGRQVLVRNFDANFARDPRIFVIGEDIGRLGDVNLVFEGLQAKYGELRLTDTGIREATILGQAIGSAMRGLRPICDIQYLDYFLYALET
;
A
#
# COMPACT_ATOMS: atom_id res chain seq x y z
N MET A 1 7.40 4.02 -16.65
CA MET A 1 6.39 3.38 -15.78
C MET A 1 4.98 3.97 -15.92
N ALA A 2 4.69 5.19 -15.44
CA ALA A 2 3.32 5.74 -15.38
C ALA A 2 2.53 5.75 -16.71
N LYS A 3 3.20 5.92 -17.85
CA LYS A 3 2.57 5.87 -19.18
C LYS A 3 2.05 4.48 -19.58
N ALA A 4 2.52 3.42 -18.92
CA ALA A 4 2.10 2.04 -19.17
C ALA A 4 1.11 1.52 -18.12
N PHE A 5 0.85 2.29 -17.07
CA PHE A 5 -0.11 1.98 -16.01
C PHE A 5 -1.52 2.39 -16.45
N ARG A 6 -2.49 1.48 -16.32
CA ARG A 6 -3.87 1.65 -16.79
C ARG A 6 -4.85 1.51 -15.61
N SER A 7 -6.07 2.00 -15.78
CA SER A 7 -7.15 1.65 -14.84
C SER A 7 -7.29 0.12 -14.75
N GLY A 8 -7.57 -0.37 -13.55
CA GLY A 8 -7.54 -1.79 -13.21
C GLY A 8 -6.18 -2.28 -12.74
N ASP A 9 -5.07 -1.67 -13.15
CA ASP A 9 -3.75 -2.07 -12.68
C ASP A 9 -3.56 -1.74 -11.20
N TRP A 10 -2.65 -2.49 -10.57
CA TRP A 10 -2.33 -2.36 -9.16
C TRP A 10 -0.88 -1.98 -8.97
N ARG A 11 -0.62 -1.17 -7.94
CA ARG A 11 0.73 -0.86 -7.47
C ARG A 11 0.88 -1.29 -6.02
N ALA A 12 2.02 -1.88 -5.70
CA ALA A 12 2.49 -2.08 -4.33
C ALA A 12 3.92 -1.59 -4.28
N GLY A 13 4.22 -0.57 -3.48
CA GLY A 13 5.47 0.13 -3.67
C GLY A 13 6.05 0.78 -2.46
N TYR A 14 6.90 1.74 -2.78
CA TYR A 14 7.95 2.25 -1.93
C TYR A 14 7.77 3.74 -1.69
N TYR A 15 8.26 4.26 -0.55
CA TYR A 15 8.10 5.66 -0.15
C TYR A 15 8.75 6.67 -1.11
N ARG A 16 9.50 6.23 -2.12
CA ARG A 16 10.09 7.10 -3.15
C ARG A 16 9.20 7.31 -4.38
N ASP A 17 8.00 6.73 -4.41
CA ASP A 17 7.12 6.74 -5.58
C ASP A 17 6.24 8.01 -5.71
N GLN A 18 6.54 9.08 -4.97
CA GLN A 18 5.76 10.33 -4.98
C GLN A 18 5.46 10.84 -6.40
N THR A 19 6.46 10.84 -7.29
CA THR A 19 6.32 11.29 -8.69
C THR A 19 5.41 10.38 -9.50
N PHE A 20 5.45 9.06 -9.25
CA PHE A 20 4.55 8.10 -9.87
C PHE A 20 3.09 8.35 -9.46
N MET A 21 2.85 8.62 -8.17
CA MET A 21 1.50 8.91 -7.66
C MET A 21 0.90 10.18 -8.26
N TRP A 22 1.72 11.21 -8.50
CA TRP A 22 1.28 12.43 -9.17
C TRP A 22 1.06 12.21 -10.66
N ALA A 23 1.97 11.51 -11.35
CA ALA A 23 1.86 11.23 -12.77
C ALA A 23 0.63 10.37 -13.13
N THR A 24 0.21 9.50 -12.21
CA THR A 24 -1.00 8.66 -12.33
C THR A 24 -2.25 9.30 -11.74
N ARG A 25 -2.13 10.50 -11.14
CA ARG A 25 -3.21 11.24 -10.46
C ARG A 25 -3.84 10.52 -9.26
N MET A 26 -3.20 9.49 -8.74
CA MET A 26 -3.59 8.86 -7.47
C MET A 26 -3.30 9.76 -6.27
N SER A 27 -2.42 10.75 -6.43
CA SER A 27 -2.19 11.82 -5.46
C SER A 27 -1.87 13.13 -6.21
N ASN A 28 -1.75 14.22 -5.47
CA ASN A 28 -1.33 15.52 -5.97
C ASN A 28 -0.59 16.32 -4.87
N VAL A 29 -0.02 17.47 -5.22
CA VAL A 29 0.76 18.31 -4.30
C VAL A 29 -0.03 18.71 -3.04
N ARG A 30 -1.32 19.06 -3.19
CA ARG A 30 -2.16 19.46 -2.05
C ARG A 30 -2.45 18.30 -1.11
N ALA A 31 -2.78 17.12 -1.67
CA ALA A 31 -3.00 15.91 -0.90
C ALA A 31 -1.71 15.44 -0.19
N PHE A 32 -0.56 15.60 -0.83
CA PHE A 32 0.74 15.33 -0.22
C PHE A 32 1.00 16.21 1.02
N PHE A 33 0.71 17.51 0.97
CA PHE A 33 0.78 18.36 2.16
C PHE A 33 -0.26 17.99 3.22
N ALA A 34 -1.48 17.64 2.83
CA ALA A 34 -2.51 17.17 3.76
C ALA A 34 -2.05 15.91 4.54
N GLN A 35 -1.41 14.96 3.84
CA GLN A 35 -0.77 13.81 4.45
C GLN A 35 0.35 14.24 5.42
N LEU A 36 1.24 15.14 5.00
CA LEU A 36 2.33 15.65 5.84
C LEU A 36 1.83 16.30 7.14
N TYR A 37 0.68 16.96 7.10
CA TYR A 37 0.06 17.59 8.26
C TYR A 37 -0.77 16.63 9.13
N GLY A 38 -0.96 15.39 8.69
CA GLY A 38 -1.84 14.43 9.37
C GLY A 38 -3.30 14.87 9.34
N ASN A 39 -3.78 15.38 8.20
CA ASN A 39 -5.15 15.83 8.06
C ASN A 39 -6.13 14.66 8.10
N ALA A 40 -7.01 14.64 9.10
CA ALA A 40 -8.00 13.58 9.30
C ALA A 40 -9.13 13.52 8.26
N SER A 41 -9.21 14.50 7.35
CA SER A 41 -10.21 14.52 6.28
C SER A 41 -9.84 13.59 5.14
N LEU A 42 -10.74 12.66 4.79
CA LEU A 42 -10.61 11.79 3.62
C LEU A 42 -10.70 12.55 2.29
N GLU A 43 -11.26 13.75 2.28
CA GLU A 43 -11.25 14.62 1.09
C GLU A 43 -9.85 15.23 0.86
N ALA A 44 -9.15 15.55 1.96
CA ALA A 44 -7.84 16.19 1.89
C ALA A 44 -6.70 15.17 1.78
N ASP A 45 -6.70 14.11 2.60
CA ASP A 45 -5.83 12.94 2.49
C ASP A 45 -6.67 11.68 2.17
N PRO A 46 -6.93 11.42 0.88
CA PRO A 46 -7.74 10.27 0.46
C PRO A 46 -7.08 8.91 0.72
N ALA A 47 -5.76 8.84 0.96
CA ALA A 47 -5.09 7.57 1.21
C ALA A 47 -5.44 7.01 2.59
N SER A 48 -5.45 7.87 3.62
CA SER A 48 -5.54 7.39 5.01
C SER A 48 -6.34 8.28 5.97
N GLY A 49 -6.64 9.53 5.59
CA GLY A 49 -7.10 10.55 6.52
C GLY A 49 -6.09 10.78 7.64
N GLY A 50 -4.81 11.00 7.29
CA GLY A 50 -3.74 11.33 8.23
C GLY A 50 -3.29 10.20 9.15
N ARG A 51 -3.63 8.95 8.84
CA ARG A 51 -3.29 7.76 9.65
C ARG A 51 -2.04 7.02 9.17
N GLN A 52 -1.52 7.39 8.01
CA GLN A 52 -0.27 6.83 7.46
C GLN A 52 0.89 7.83 7.58
N MET A 53 2.12 7.30 7.54
CA MET A 53 3.32 8.13 7.41
C MET A 53 3.29 8.92 6.10
N GLY A 54 4.01 10.04 6.06
CA GLY A 54 4.25 10.76 4.80
C GLY A 54 4.88 9.85 3.74
N ASN A 55 4.49 10.04 2.47
CA ASN A 55 4.90 9.19 1.34
C ASN A 55 4.43 7.73 1.40
N HIS A 56 3.46 7.39 2.24
CA HIS A 56 2.77 6.11 2.15
C HIS A 56 1.46 6.31 1.39
N PHE A 57 1.32 5.67 0.24
CA PHE A 57 0.14 5.87 -0.59
C PHE A 57 -0.77 4.64 -0.56
N ALA A 58 -2.06 4.89 -0.72
CA ALA A 58 -3.09 3.88 -0.80
C ALA A 58 -4.25 4.43 -1.62
N THR A 59 -4.96 3.52 -2.29
CA THR A 59 -6.25 3.84 -2.89
C THR A 59 -7.35 3.29 -1.99
N ARG A 60 -8.40 4.08 -1.74
CA ARG A 60 -9.62 3.55 -1.10
C ARG A 60 -10.40 2.75 -2.11
N PHE A 61 -10.53 1.46 -1.86
CA PHE A 61 -11.27 0.51 -2.70
C PHE A 61 -12.60 0.07 -2.06
N LEU A 62 -12.97 0.69 -0.93
CA LEU A 62 -14.27 0.50 -0.29
C LEU A 62 -14.99 1.85 -0.19
N ASP A 63 -16.29 1.85 -0.45
CA ASP A 63 -17.17 3.00 -0.27
C ASP A 63 -17.52 3.22 1.21
N ASP A 64 -18.33 4.24 1.51
CA ASP A 64 -18.76 4.54 2.89
C ASP A 64 -19.71 3.48 3.49
N ARG A 65 -20.24 2.57 2.68
CA ARG A 65 -21.04 1.41 3.11
C ARG A 65 -20.18 0.18 3.39
N GLY A 66 -18.91 0.23 3.00
CA GLY A 66 -17.96 -0.88 3.08
C GLY A 66 -18.05 -1.86 1.91
N GLU A 67 -18.72 -1.46 0.82
CA GLU A 67 -18.80 -2.22 -0.41
C GLU A 67 -17.59 -1.94 -1.30
N PHE A 68 -17.17 -2.93 -2.08
CA PHE A 68 -16.06 -2.75 -3.01
C PHE A 68 -16.41 -1.76 -4.13
N GLU A 69 -15.52 -0.80 -4.33
CA GLU A 69 -15.48 0.03 -5.51
C GLU A 69 -14.97 -0.77 -6.72
N ARG A 70 -15.37 -0.34 -7.92
CA ARG A 70 -14.95 -1.00 -9.16
C ARG A 70 -13.48 -0.70 -9.47
N SER A 71 -12.59 -1.56 -8.98
CA SER A 71 -11.14 -1.43 -9.17
C SER A 71 -10.70 -1.35 -10.64
N VAL A 72 -11.48 -1.92 -11.57
CA VAL A 72 -11.21 -1.85 -13.03
C VAL A 72 -11.33 -0.44 -13.61
N ASP A 73 -12.08 0.45 -12.95
CA ASP A 73 -12.37 1.80 -13.45
C ASP A 73 -11.34 2.85 -12.98
N MET A 74 -10.38 2.44 -12.14
CA MET A 74 -9.44 3.34 -11.47
C MET A 74 -8.03 2.77 -11.35
N PRO A 75 -7.01 3.64 -11.20
CA PRO A 75 -5.67 3.22 -10.80
C PRO A 75 -5.65 2.79 -9.33
N ASN A 76 -5.08 1.62 -9.03
CA ASN A 76 -5.10 1.06 -7.69
C ASN A 76 -3.70 1.05 -7.05
N SER A 77 -3.61 1.45 -5.77
CA SER A 77 -2.44 1.27 -4.94
C SER A 77 -2.84 0.51 -3.67
N SER A 78 -2.16 -0.59 -3.39
CA SER A 78 -2.15 -1.16 -2.04
C SER A 78 -1.46 -0.19 -1.08
N ALA A 79 -1.75 -0.31 0.21
CA ALA A 79 -1.18 0.55 1.24
C ALA A 79 0.33 0.31 1.41
N ASP A 80 1.13 1.36 1.31
CA ASP A 80 2.57 1.27 1.53
C ASP A 80 2.93 0.99 2.99
N VAL A 81 4.09 0.35 3.18
CA VAL A 81 4.64 -0.01 4.49
C VAL A 81 6.10 0.44 4.60
N SER A 82 6.57 0.65 5.83
CA SER A 82 7.92 1.19 6.07
C SER A 82 9.01 0.12 6.04
N ASN A 83 8.68 -1.12 6.39
CA ASN A 83 9.60 -2.25 6.24
C ASN A 83 9.83 -2.48 4.75
N VAL A 84 11.07 -2.25 4.31
CA VAL A 84 11.46 -2.43 2.91
C VAL A 84 11.23 -3.88 2.48
N ALA A 85 10.78 -4.08 1.24
CA ALA A 85 10.33 -5.36 0.69
C ALA A 85 9.07 -6.00 1.32
N GLY A 86 8.54 -5.48 2.43
CA GLY A 86 7.35 -6.03 3.12
C GLY A 86 6.10 -6.15 2.24
N TRP A 87 5.94 -5.27 1.26
CA TRP A 87 4.82 -5.31 0.31
C TRP A 87 4.99 -6.33 -0.82
N MET A 88 6.18 -6.90 -1.01
CA MET A 88 6.46 -7.76 -2.17
C MET A 88 5.65 -9.06 -2.16
N PRO A 89 5.46 -9.75 -1.03
CA PRO A 89 4.58 -10.91 -0.99
C PRO A 89 3.14 -10.57 -1.38
N ARG A 90 2.62 -9.42 -0.92
CA ARG A 90 1.30 -8.93 -1.32
C ARG A 90 1.23 -8.61 -2.82
N LEU A 91 2.31 -8.10 -3.41
CA LEU A 91 2.41 -7.88 -4.86
C LEU A 91 2.21 -9.18 -5.65
N VAL A 92 2.77 -10.30 -5.17
CA VAL A 92 2.55 -11.63 -5.77
C VAL A 92 1.05 -11.96 -5.79
N GLY A 93 0.32 -11.70 -4.69
CA GLY A 93 -1.13 -11.90 -4.64
C GLY A 93 -1.93 -11.01 -5.58
N LEU A 94 -1.56 -9.73 -5.68
CA LEU A 94 -2.20 -8.81 -6.61
C LEU A 94 -2.08 -9.28 -8.06
N ALA A 95 -0.90 -9.79 -8.45
CA ALA A 95 -0.68 -10.34 -9.78
C ALA A 95 -1.38 -11.70 -9.96
N TYR A 96 -1.32 -12.56 -8.94
CA TYR A 96 -1.90 -13.90 -8.96
C TYR A 96 -3.42 -13.85 -9.16
N ALA A 97 -4.11 -12.85 -8.60
CA ALA A 97 -5.53 -12.62 -8.86
C ALA A 97 -5.85 -12.50 -10.36
N SER A 98 -5.02 -11.76 -11.13
CA SER A 98 -5.20 -11.64 -12.58
C SER A 98 -5.06 -12.98 -13.29
N LYS A 99 -4.12 -13.83 -12.88
CA LYS A 99 -4.00 -15.21 -13.39
C LYS A 99 -5.25 -16.04 -13.08
N LEU A 100 -5.75 -15.97 -11.84
CA LEU A 100 -6.97 -16.66 -11.46
C LEU A 100 -8.17 -16.21 -12.31
N TYR A 101 -8.38 -14.91 -12.48
CA TYR A 101 -9.47 -14.39 -13.32
C TYR A 101 -9.35 -14.80 -14.79
N ARG A 102 -8.13 -14.95 -15.31
CA ARG A 102 -7.90 -15.38 -16.69
C ARG A 102 -8.13 -16.87 -16.89
N ASP A 103 -7.56 -17.68 -16.01
CA ASP A 103 -7.37 -19.12 -16.25
C ASP A 103 -8.41 -19.99 -15.52
N ASN A 104 -9.13 -19.44 -14.53
CA ASN A 104 -10.18 -20.16 -13.83
C ASN A 104 -11.57 -19.80 -14.39
N PRO A 105 -12.19 -20.66 -15.23
CA PRO A 105 -13.49 -20.38 -15.83
C PRO A 105 -14.63 -20.23 -14.80
N GLN A 106 -14.46 -20.75 -13.59
CA GLN A 106 -15.45 -20.62 -12.50
C GLN A 106 -15.57 -19.18 -12.00
N LEU A 107 -14.56 -18.33 -12.23
CA LEU A 107 -14.56 -16.93 -11.81
C LEU A 107 -15.22 -15.98 -12.81
N LYS A 108 -15.73 -16.48 -13.94
CA LYS A 108 -16.24 -15.64 -15.03
C LYS A 108 -17.30 -14.63 -14.58
N ASP A 109 -18.20 -15.03 -13.69
CA ASP A 109 -19.27 -14.17 -13.17
C ASP A 109 -18.85 -13.37 -11.93
N ALA A 110 -17.76 -13.77 -11.28
CA ALA A 110 -17.24 -13.13 -10.07
C ALA A 110 -16.24 -11.99 -10.36
N GLN A 111 -15.85 -11.79 -11.63
CA GLN A 111 -14.83 -10.82 -12.01
C GLN A 111 -15.37 -9.39 -12.18
N ASP A 112 -16.69 -9.17 -12.22
CA ASP A 112 -17.25 -7.84 -12.46
C ASP A 112 -16.80 -6.85 -11.38
N GLY A 113 -16.33 -5.67 -11.80
CA GLY A 113 -15.71 -4.67 -10.94
C GLY A 113 -14.26 -4.96 -10.52
N PHE A 114 -13.80 -6.21 -10.63
CA PHE A 114 -12.47 -6.64 -10.18
C PHE A 114 -11.48 -6.92 -11.30
N SER A 115 -11.92 -7.42 -12.45
CA SER A 115 -11.00 -7.76 -13.55
C SER A 115 -11.65 -7.69 -14.92
N VAL A 116 -10.83 -7.36 -15.92
CA VAL A 116 -11.12 -7.41 -17.35
C VAL A 116 -10.34 -8.56 -17.96
N ASN A 117 -10.87 -9.78 -17.82
CA ASN A 117 -10.26 -11.02 -18.35
C ASN A 117 -8.84 -11.30 -17.80
N GLY A 118 -8.55 -10.88 -16.57
CA GLY A 118 -7.24 -11.04 -15.95
C GLY A 118 -6.14 -10.22 -16.62
N ASN A 119 -6.49 -9.11 -17.28
CA ASN A 119 -5.50 -8.29 -17.98
C ASN A 119 -4.80 -7.27 -17.09
N GLU A 120 -5.14 -7.15 -15.81
CA GLU A 120 -4.51 -6.18 -14.92
C GLU A 120 -3.09 -6.63 -14.58
N VAL A 121 -2.15 -5.68 -14.55
CA VAL A 121 -0.75 -5.89 -14.18
C VAL A 121 -0.53 -5.36 -12.77
N ALA A 122 0.21 -6.11 -11.96
CA ALA A 122 0.65 -5.67 -10.64
C ALA A 122 2.08 -5.12 -10.73
N PHE A 123 2.23 -3.85 -10.41
CA PHE A 123 3.47 -3.10 -10.48
C PHE A 123 4.12 -3.00 -9.09
N GLY A 124 5.35 -3.48 -8.99
CA GLY A 124 6.20 -3.34 -7.82
C GLY A 124 7.30 -2.30 -8.04
N THR A 125 7.67 -1.59 -6.97
CA THR A 125 8.85 -0.72 -6.93
C THR A 125 9.68 -1.02 -5.69
N ILE A 126 11.01 -0.93 -5.83
CA ILE A 126 11.97 -1.12 -4.73
C ILE A 126 13.26 -0.37 -5.04
N GLY A 127 14.03 0.02 -4.01
CA GLY A 127 15.42 0.47 -4.19
C GLY A 127 16.38 -0.70 -4.32
N ASP A 128 17.53 -0.50 -4.97
CA ASP A 128 18.60 -1.50 -5.13
C ASP A 128 19.03 -2.15 -3.82
N ALA A 129 19.35 -1.36 -2.79
CA ALA A 129 19.78 -1.91 -1.50
C ALA A 129 18.70 -2.76 -0.80
N ALA A 130 17.41 -2.41 -1.00
CA ALA A 130 16.31 -3.16 -0.41
C ALA A 130 16.08 -4.53 -1.08
N THR A 131 16.73 -4.82 -2.22
CA THR A 131 16.72 -6.16 -2.83
C THR A 131 17.51 -7.21 -2.03
N SER A 132 18.28 -6.77 -1.03
CA SER A 132 18.97 -7.65 -0.08
C SER A 132 18.03 -8.39 0.87
N GLU A 133 16.77 -7.93 1.00
CA GLU A 133 15.77 -8.55 1.88
C GLU A 133 15.30 -9.92 1.38
N GLY A 134 15.09 -10.88 2.28
CA GLY A 134 14.67 -12.25 1.92
C GLY A 134 13.34 -12.30 1.16
N LEU A 135 12.40 -11.40 1.52
CA LEU A 135 11.10 -11.26 0.87
C LEU A 135 11.21 -10.93 -0.63
N PHE A 136 12.27 -10.22 -1.04
CA PHE A 136 12.53 -9.95 -2.45
C PHE A 136 12.79 -11.25 -3.21
N TRP A 137 13.69 -12.08 -2.71
CA TRP A 137 14.09 -13.32 -3.36
C TRP A 137 12.96 -14.32 -3.43
N GLU A 138 12.20 -14.44 -2.34
CA GLU A 138 11.03 -15.31 -2.29
C GLU A 138 9.96 -14.87 -3.30
N ALA A 139 9.64 -13.56 -3.35
CA ALA A 139 8.63 -13.02 -4.26
C ALA A 139 9.05 -13.08 -5.73
N ILE A 140 10.31 -12.80 -6.07
CA ILE A 140 10.82 -12.91 -7.44
C ILE A 140 10.81 -14.37 -7.91
N ASN A 141 11.25 -15.31 -7.07
CA ASN A 141 11.16 -16.73 -7.37
C ASN A 141 9.70 -17.17 -7.54
N ALA A 142 8.81 -16.77 -6.63
CA ALA A 142 7.38 -17.05 -6.71
C ALA A 142 6.78 -16.57 -8.03
N ALA A 143 7.06 -15.32 -8.45
CA ALA A 143 6.56 -14.79 -9.70
C ALA A 143 7.04 -15.60 -10.91
N GLY A 144 8.32 -15.99 -10.93
CA GLY A 144 8.90 -16.86 -11.96
C GLY A 144 8.27 -18.25 -12.02
N VAL A 145 7.95 -18.86 -10.88
CA VAL A 145 7.26 -20.17 -10.84
C VAL A 145 5.81 -20.04 -11.27
N LEU A 146 5.11 -19.04 -10.75
CA LEU A 146 3.68 -18.86 -10.96
C LEU A 146 3.35 -18.38 -12.37
N GLN A 147 4.27 -17.71 -13.06
CA GLN A 147 4.03 -17.03 -14.35
C GLN A 147 2.77 -16.16 -14.26
N ILE A 148 2.92 -15.02 -13.57
CA ILE A 148 1.87 -14.04 -13.26
C ILE A 148 2.22 -12.67 -13.85
N PRO A 149 1.23 -11.79 -14.11
CA PRO A 149 1.43 -10.45 -14.67
C PRO A 149 2.00 -9.47 -13.61
N MET A 150 3.21 -9.76 -13.13
CA MET A 150 3.94 -8.94 -12.18
C MET A 150 5.07 -8.18 -12.90
N ALA A 151 5.13 -6.86 -12.71
CA ALA A 151 6.20 -6.02 -13.23
C ALA A 151 6.94 -5.32 -12.08
N MET A 152 8.17 -5.75 -11.82
CA MET A 152 9.00 -5.22 -10.74
C MET A 152 9.98 -4.17 -11.26
N SER A 153 10.04 -3.00 -10.64
CA SER A 153 11.00 -1.94 -10.98
C SER A 153 12.00 -1.76 -9.84
N VAL A 154 13.29 -1.88 -10.14
CA VAL A 154 14.37 -1.60 -9.17
C VAL A 154 14.99 -0.25 -9.50
N TRP A 155 14.92 0.68 -8.56
CA TRP A 155 15.55 1.99 -8.64
C TRP A 155 16.96 1.90 -8.08
N ASP A 156 17.96 1.79 -8.95
CA ASP A 156 19.36 1.62 -8.56
C ASP A 156 20.10 2.96 -8.59
N ASP A 157 20.16 3.60 -7.42
CA ASP A 157 20.99 4.77 -7.18
C ASP A 157 22.39 4.41 -6.66
N GLY A 158 22.68 3.11 -6.50
CA GLY A 158 23.95 2.57 -6.04
C GLY A 158 24.19 2.68 -4.53
N TYR A 159 23.21 3.12 -3.74
CA TYR A 159 23.37 3.36 -2.31
C TYR A 159 22.13 2.99 -1.46
N GLY A 160 22.37 2.13 -0.46
CA GLY A 160 21.49 1.94 0.68
C GLY A 160 21.80 2.94 1.79
N ILE A 161 21.08 4.07 1.84
CA ILE A 161 21.32 5.16 2.79
C ILE A 161 22.73 5.76 2.60
N SER A 162 23.74 5.19 3.25
CA SER A 162 25.15 5.57 3.16
C SER A 162 26.06 4.41 2.75
N VAL A 163 25.48 3.23 2.55
CA VAL A 163 26.20 1.99 2.22
C VAL A 163 26.17 1.81 0.70
N PRO A 164 27.32 1.62 0.04
CA PRO A 164 27.35 1.41 -1.40
C PRO A 164 26.82 0.02 -1.77
N ILE A 165 26.23 -0.10 -2.96
CA ILE A 165 25.66 -1.34 -3.50
C ILE A 165 26.65 -2.52 -3.53
N THR A 166 27.96 -2.26 -3.54
CA THR A 166 29.02 -3.29 -3.44
C THR A 166 29.00 -4.07 -2.13
N THR A 167 28.38 -3.53 -1.09
CA THR A 167 28.19 -4.20 0.22
C THR A 167 26.82 -4.88 0.32
N GLU A 168 25.84 -4.40 -0.44
CA GLU A 168 24.44 -4.85 -0.37
C GLU A 168 24.18 -6.03 -1.31
N THR A 169 24.55 -5.91 -2.59
CA THR A 169 24.16 -6.86 -3.63
C THR A 169 25.37 -7.56 -4.23
N THR A 170 25.27 -8.88 -4.37
CA THR A 170 26.29 -9.69 -5.06
C THR A 170 26.50 -9.17 -6.49
N LYS A 171 27.77 -9.02 -6.91
CA LYS A 171 28.19 -8.37 -8.16
C LYS A 171 27.84 -6.88 -8.27
N ALA A 172 27.34 -6.25 -7.21
CA ALA A 172 26.88 -4.86 -7.23
C ALA A 172 25.82 -4.58 -8.32
N SER A 173 25.02 -5.60 -8.69
CA SER A 173 24.04 -5.49 -9.76
C SER A 173 22.96 -6.57 -9.60
N ILE A 174 21.72 -6.15 -9.35
CA ILE A 174 20.61 -7.09 -9.13
C ILE A 174 20.29 -7.89 -10.41
N SER A 175 20.37 -7.26 -11.59
CA SER A 175 20.16 -7.95 -12.86
C SER A 175 21.24 -9.00 -13.15
N ASP A 176 22.49 -8.76 -12.74
CA ASP A 176 23.59 -9.69 -13.01
C ASP A 176 23.56 -10.92 -12.09
N VAL A 177 23.12 -10.75 -10.84
CA VAL A 177 22.92 -11.88 -9.93
C VAL A 177 21.66 -12.67 -10.32
N LEU A 178 20.60 -11.99 -10.77
CA LEU A 178 19.35 -12.63 -11.21
C LEU A 178 19.38 -13.26 -12.60
N ARG A 179 20.50 -13.19 -13.34
CA ARG A 179 20.59 -13.77 -14.69
C ARG A 179 20.14 -15.23 -14.80
N GLY A 180 20.26 -16.01 -13.72
CA GLY A 180 19.78 -17.41 -13.68
C GLY A 180 18.26 -17.57 -13.63
N PHE A 181 17.52 -16.49 -13.35
CA PHE A 181 16.06 -16.45 -13.36
C PHE A 181 15.51 -16.10 -14.75
N SER A 182 16.37 -15.65 -15.66
CA SER A 182 15.98 -15.39 -17.04
C SER A 182 15.51 -16.68 -17.71
N PRO A 183 14.44 -16.63 -18.52
CA PRO A 183 13.89 -17.78 -19.21
C PRO A 183 14.87 -18.33 -20.24
N ASP A 184 14.90 -19.65 -20.36
CA ASP A 184 15.52 -20.40 -21.45
C ASP A 184 14.45 -21.24 -22.17
N ASP A 185 14.65 -22.54 -22.32
CA ASP A 185 13.60 -23.49 -22.69
C ASP A 185 12.59 -23.70 -21.55
N ARG A 186 12.90 -23.21 -20.34
CA ARG A 186 12.04 -23.25 -19.15
C ARG A 186 11.50 -21.87 -18.80
N PRO A 187 10.38 -21.80 -18.05
CA PRO A 187 9.82 -20.54 -17.57
C PRO A 187 10.79 -19.76 -16.69
N GLY A 188 10.65 -18.44 -16.68
CA GLY A 188 11.49 -17.53 -15.91
C GLY A 188 10.91 -16.11 -15.91
N ILE A 189 11.73 -15.13 -15.57
CA ILE A 189 11.38 -13.71 -15.54
C ILE A 189 12.12 -12.96 -16.64
N ASP A 190 11.44 -12.08 -17.38
CA ASP A 190 12.14 -11.23 -18.35
C ASP A 190 12.87 -10.10 -17.60
N ILE A 191 14.18 -9.96 -17.83
CA ILE A 191 15.01 -8.93 -17.18
C ILE A 191 15.38 -7.85 -18.20
N TYR A 192 15.01 -6.62 -17.90
CA TYR A 192 15.32 -5.43 -18.68
C TYR A 192 16.28 -4.54 -17.88
N VAL A 193 17.27 -3.95 -18.54
CA VAL A 193 18.20 -2.99 -17.94
C VAL A 193 18.14 -1.70 -18.75
N THR A 194 17.90 -0.58 -18.08
CA THR A 194 17.83 0.75 -18.71
C THR A 194 18.37 1.81 -17.75
N ARG A 195 18.83 2.93 -18.29
CA ARG A 195 19.35 4.05 -17.48
C ARG A 195 18.23 4.98 -17.02
N GLY A 196 18.33 5.48 -15.80
CA GLY A 196 17.34 6.37 -15.19
C GLY A 196 17.21 7.73 -15.87
N TRP A 197 18.30 8.27 -16.40
CA TRP A 197 18.34 9.58 -17.03
C TRP A 197 17.98 9.56 -18.52
N ASP A 198 17.86 8.38 -19.14
CA ASP A 198 17.46 8.21 -20.54
C ASP A 198 15.93 8.06 -20.63
N TYR A 199 15.25 9.20 -20.73
CA TYR A 199 13.79 9.27 -20.78
C TYR A 199 13.20 8.43 -21.94
N THR A 200 13.82 8.49 -23.12
CA THR A 200 13.35 7.78 -24.30
C THR A 200 13.44 6.27 -24.14
N ALA A 201 14.59 5.75 -23.68
CA ALA A 201 14.77 4.33 -23.43
C ALA A 201 13.84 3.83 -22.33
N LEU A 202 13.57 4.64 -21.29
CA LEU A 202 12.59 4.31 -20.27
C LEU A 202 11.17 4.16 -20.85
N ILE A 203 10.74 5.06 -21.73
CA ILE A 203 9.42 4.97 -22.37
C ILE A 203 9.30 3.67 -23.17
N GLU A 204 10.29 3.37 -24.01
CA GLU A 204 10.30 2.17 -24.85
C GLU A 204 10.37 0.87 -24.02
N THR A 205 11.23 0.84 -23.00
CA THR A 205 11.41 -0.32 -22.12
C THR A 205 10.12 -0.65 -21.39
N TYR A 206 9.48 0.34 -20.75
CA TYR A 206 8.23 0.10 -20.04
C TYR A 206 7.07 -0.22 -20.98
N ALA A 207 6.97 0.40 -22.16
CA ALA A 207 5.94 0.06 -23.12
C ALA A 207 6.05 -1.41 -23.55
N THR A 208 7.26 -1.86 -23.87
CA THR A 208 7.54 -3.23 -24.33
C THR A 208 7.33 -4.25 -23.21
N ALA A 209 7.95 -4.02 -22.05
CA ALA A 209 7.91 -4.97 -20.94
C ALA A 209 6.47 -5.16 -20.43
N ILE A 210 5.72 -4.06 -20.22
CA ILE A 210 4.37 -4.13 -19.65
C ILE A 210 3.37 -4.72 -20.63
N ASP A 211 3.48 -4.44 -21.94
CA ASP A 211 2.61 -5.08 -22.94
C ASP A 211 2.78 -6.60 -22.91
N LYS A 212 4.03 -7.07 -22.84
CA LYS A 212 4.35 -8.50 -22.74
C LYS A 212 3.83 -9.12 -21.44
N VAL A 213 4.09 -8.50 -20.28
CA VAL A 213 3.58 -8.94 -18.98
C VAL A 213 2.06 -9.10 -19.02
N ARG A 214 1.38 -8.12 -19.62
CA ARG A 214 -0.08 -8.10 -19.73
C ARG A 214 -0.62 -9.21 -20.62
N ARG A 215 -0.09 -9.35 -21.82
CA ARG A 215 -0.56 -10.35 -22.79
C ARG A 215 -0.21 -11.77 -22.35
N GLU A 216 1.03 -11.99 -21.95
CA GLU A 216 1.60 -13.33 -21.80
C GLU A 216 1.55 -13.85 -20.35
N HIS A 217 1.18 -13.01 -19.37
CA HIS A 217 1.29 -13.34 -17.94
C HIS A 217 2.70 -13.78 -17.55
N LYS A 218 3.70 -13.24 -18.25
CA LYS A 218 5.09 -13.48 -17.96
C LYS A 218 5.63 -12.36 -17.09
N PRO A 219 6.18 -12.64 -15.91
CA PRO A 219 6.69 -11.59 -15.03
C PRO A 219 7.93 -10.90 -15.63
N ALA A 220 8.12 -9.64 -15.28
CA ALA A 220 9.27 -8.86 -15.70
C ALA A 220 9.93 -8.13 -14.51
N LEU A 221 11.24 -8.01 -14.57
CA LEU A 221 12.04 -7.13 -13.71
C LEU A 221 12.73 -6.09 -14.59
N ILE A 222 12.50 -4.81 -14.28
CA ILE A 222 13.11 -3.66 -14.93
C ILE A 222 14.11 -3.06 -13.95
N HIS A 223 15.39 -3.31 -14.19
CA HIS A 223 16.49 -2.74 -13.42
C HIS A 223 16.84 -1.36 -14.01
N VAL A 224 16.48 -0.29 -13.31
CA VAL A 224 16.75 1.08 -13.72
C VAL A 224 18.02 1.54 -13.04
N THR A 225 19.13 1.46 -13.76
CA THR A 225 20.47 1.80 -13.28
C THR A 225 20.76 3.28 -13.42
N GLU A 226 21.86 3.73 -12.83
CA GLU A 226 22.35 5.09 -13.00
C GLU A 226 21.35 6.15 -12.47
N MET A 227 20.52 5.79 -11.47
CA MET A 227 19.68 6.74 -10.77
C MET A 227 20.53 7.65 -9.88
N THR A 228 20.07 8.88 -9.68
CA THR A 228 20.74 9.90 -8.85
C THR A 228 19.97 10.15 -7.55
N GLN A 229 20.68 10.60 -6.50
CA GLN A 229 20.07 10.92 -5.20
C GLN A 229 20.66 12.25 -4.68
N PRO A 230 20.29 13.38 -5.32
CA PRO A 230 20.95 14.68 -5.12
C PRO A 230 20.71 15.30 -3.73
N GLN A 231 19.64 14.90 -3.03
CA GLN A 231 19.31 15.42 -1.69
C GLN A 231 19.80 14.51 -0.54
N GLY A 232 20.51 13.42 -0.86
CA GLY A 232 20.83 12.35 0.10
C GLY A 232 19.61 11.52 0.53
N HIS A 233 19.80 10.60 1.47
CA HIS A 233 18.74 9.71 1.96
C HIS A 233 17.66 10.47 2.75
N SER A 234 18.07 11.44 3.57
CA SER A 234 17.18 12.33 4.30
C SER A 234 17.75 13.74 4.30
N THR A 235 16.89 14.74 4.47
CA THR A 235 17.27 16.16 4.50
C THR A 235 18.21 16.50 5.68
N SER A 236 18.37 15.60 6.66
CA SER A 236 19.28 15.76 7.79
C SER A 236 20.69 15.16 7.56
N GLY A 237 20.89 14.37 6.50
CA GLY A 237 22.13 13.68 6.20
C GLY A 237 22.96 14.38 5.10
N SER A 238 24.22 14.71 5.38
CA SER A 238 25.15 15.18 4.35
C SER A 238 25.73 13.97 3.61
N HIS A 239 25.20 13.70 2.41
CA HIS A 239 25.62 12.59 1.56
C HIS A 239 27.07 12.74 1.04
N GLU A 240 27.60 13.97 1.04
CA GLU A 240 29.00 14.29 0.75
C GLU A 240 29.99 13.60 1.70
N ARG A 241 29.54 13.11 2.87
CA ARG A 241 30.39 12.41 3.84
C ARG A 241 30.76 10.98 3.41
N TYR A 242 29.99 10.37 2.51
CA TYR A 242 30.19 8.97 2.11
C TYR A 242 30.19 8.77 0.59
N LYS A 243 29.66 9.71 -0.21
CA LYS A 243 29.79 9.67 -1.67
C LYS A 243 31.12 10.28 -2.12
N SER A 244 31.77 9.66 -3.10
CA SER A 244 33.00 10.20 -3.70
C SER A 244 32.71 11.46 -4.53
N LYS A 245 33.74 12.28 -4.76
CA LYS A 245 33.61 13.47 -5.63
C LYS A 245 33.21 13.09 -7.06
N GLU A 246 33.69 11.95 -7.53
CA GLU A 246 33.34 11.39 -8.83
C GLU A 246 31.84 11.05 -8.90
N ARG A 247 31.30 10.43 -7.85
CA ARG A 247 29.87 10.12 -7.75
C ARG A 247 29.02 11.38 -7.69
N LEU A 248 29.42 12.38 -6.90
CA LEU A 248 28.70 13.66 -6.82
C LEU A 248 28.67 14.38 -8.17
N ARG A 249 29.79 14.39 -8.90
CA ARG A 249 29.87 14.94 -10.26
C ARG A 249 28.96 14.18 -11.22
N PHE A 250 28.96 12.84 -11.16
CA PHE A 250 28.04 12.02 -11.95
C PHE A 250 26.57 12.36 -11.64
N GLU A 251 26.19 12.48 -10.36
CA GLU A 251 24.80 12.79 -9.99
C GLU A 251 24.36 14.17 -10.47
N ALA A 252 25.25 15.16 -10.50
CA ALA A 252 24.96 16.47 -11.06
C ALA A 252 24.87 16.44 -12.59
N GLU A 253 25.77 15.70 -13.25
CA GLU A 253 25.83 15.61 -14.70
C GLU A 253 24.68 14.77 -15.28
N TYR A 254 24.23 13.72 -14.59
CA TYR A 254 23.20 12.79 -15.04
C TYR A 254 21.92 12.86 -14.20
N ASP A 255 21.67 14.02 -13.57
CA ASP A 255 20.40 14.27 -12.93
C ASP A 255 19.26 14.10 -13.94
N CYS A 256 18.24 13.31 -13.57
CA CYS A 256 17.17 12.94 -14.49
C CYS A 256 16.33 14.15 -14.93
N VAL A 257 16.20 15.18 -14.08
CA VAL A 257 15.47 16.41 -14.44
C VAL A 257 16.32 17.27 -15.39
N ALA A 258 17.62 17.39 -15.12
CA ALA A 258 18.55 18.08 -16.02
C ALA A 258 18.60 17.41 -17.41
N ARG A 259 18.71 16.08 -17.48
CA ARG A 259 18.73 15.35 -18.76
C ARG A 259 17.40 15.39 -19.50
N MET A 260 16.29 15.38 -18.78
CA MET A 260 14.97 15.63 -19.37
C MET A 260 14.91 17.03 -20.00
N ARG A 261 15.43 18.05 -19.31
CA ARG A 261 15.48 19.43 -19.82
C ARG A 261 16.31 19.54 -21.10
N ASP A 262 17.51 18.96 -21.12
CA ASP A 262 18.37 18.91 -22.31
C ASP A 262 17.60 18.28 -23.49
N TRP A 263 17.01 17.11 -23.28
CA TRP A 263 16.24 16.39 -24.30
C TRP A 263 15.05 17.20 -24.85
N VAL A 264 14.31 17.90 -23.98
CA VAL A 264 13.18 18.76 -24.39
C VAL A 264 13.64 19.90 -25.29
N ILE A 265 14.76 20.54 -24.96
CA ILE A 265 15.33 21.64 -25.76
C ILE A 265 15.87 21.12 -27.09
N GLU A 266 16.69 20.08 -27.07
CA GLU A 266 17.29 19.48 -28.26
C GLU A 266 16.25 18.93 -29.24
N SER A 267 15.14 18.41 -28.72
CA SER A 267 14.01 17.93 -29.52
C SER A 267 13.11 19.05 -30.06
N GLY A 268 13.37 20.32 -29.69
CA GLY A 268 12.57 21.47 -30.10
C GLY A 268 11.16 21.52 -29.51
N ILE A 269 10.94 20.83 -28.39
CA ILE A 269 9.63 20.76 -27.71
C ILE A 269 9.36 22.08 -26.96
N ALA A 270 10.38 22.66 -26.33
CA ALA A 270 10.31 23.95 -25.65
C ALA A 270 11.67 24.66 -25.64
N SER A 271 11.66 25.99 -25.58
CA SER A 271 12.88 26.78 -25.36
C SER A 271 13.26 26.83 -23.87
N GLU A 272 14.52 27.19 -23.60
CA GLU A 272 15.03 27.43 -22.25
C GLU A 272 14.15 28.41 -21.46
N SER A 273 13.78 29.53 -22.08
CA SER A 273 12.92 30.55 -21.46
C SER A 273 11.50 30.05 -21.15
N GLN A 274 10.96 29.12 -21.93
CA GLN A 274 9.65 28.51 -21.64
C GLN A 274 9.75 27.61 -20.40
N LEU A 275 10.81 26.80 -20.31
CA LEU A 275 11.05 25.91 -19.18
C LEU A 275 11.26 26.67 -17.87
N GLU A 276 12.06 27.74 -17.89
CA GLU A 276 12.22 28.63 -16.73
C GLU A 276 10.88 29.22 -16.27
N GLY A 277 10.03 29.62 -17.23
CA GLY A 277 8.68 30.11 -16.93
C GLY A 277 7.79 29.06 -16.27
N TRP A 278 7.85 27.80 -16.72
CA TRP A 278 7.10 26.70 -16.12
C TRP A 278 7.62 26.36 -14.72
N GLU A 279 8.93 26.30 -14.52
CA GLU A 279 9.55 26.03 -13.22
C GLU A 279 9.21 27.11 -12.18
N ALA A 280 9.21 28.39 -12.58
CA ALA A 280 8.78 29.48 -11.72
C ALA A 280 7.29 29.36 -11.35
N ALA A 281 6.43 29.06 -12.33
CA ALA A 281 5.01 28.86 -12.10
C ALA A 281 4.73 27.64 -11.19
N ASP A 282 5.47 26.54 -11.37
CA ASP A 282 5.35 25.34 -10.54
C ASP A 282 5.73 25.63 -9.08
N LYS A 283 6.78 26.43 -8.85
CA LYS A 283 7.14 26.87 -7.50
C LYS A 283 6.01 27.64 -6.83
N GLU A 284 5.44 28.63 -7.52
CA GLU A 284 4.30 29.40 -7.00
C GLU A 284 3.08 28.50 -6.73
N ALA A 285 2.81 27.55 -7.63
CA ALA A 285 1.71 26.60 -7.49
C ALA A 285 1.90 25.66 -6.26
N VAL A 286 3.13 25.20 -6.01
CA VAL A 286 3.45 24.37 -4.83
C VAL A 286 3.30 25.16 -3.54
N GLU A 287 3.79 26.40 -3.50
CA GLU A 287 3.64 27.28 -2.33
C GLU A 287 2.16 27.59 -2.03
N ALA A 288 1.37 27.89 -3.07
CA ALA A 288 -0.07 28.09 -2.94
C ALA A 288 -0.78 26.81 -2.46
N ALA A 289 -0.42 25.64 -2.99
CA ALA A 289 -0.99 24.36 -2.59
C ALA A 289 -0.67 24.03 -1.12
N ARG A 290 0.54 24.34 -0.64
CA ARG A 290 0.95 24.23 0.76
C ARG A 290 0.06 25.08 1.66
N ASP A 291 -0.11 26.36 1.32
CA ASP A 291 -0.87 27.30 2.15
C ASP A 291 -2.35 26.93 2.21
N LEU A 292 -2.92 26.50 1.08
CA LEU A 292 -4.30 25.97 1.02
C LEU A 292 -4.48 24.67 1.82
N ALA A 293 -3.50 23.77 1.79
CA ALA A 293 -3.53 22.53 2.57
C ALA A 293 -3.40 22.81 4.07
N TRP A 294 -2.53 23.75 4.45
CA TRP A 294 -2.36 24.17 5.84
C TRP A 294 -3.62 24.83 6.40
N GLU A 295 -4.24 25.72 5.62
CA GLU A 295 -5.50 26.36 6.02
C GLU A 295 -6.64 25.34 6.14
N ALA A 296 -6.74 24.40 5.21
CA ALA A 296 -7.72 23.31 5.28
C ALA A 296 -7.51 22.41 6.52
N PHE A 297 -6.27 22.25 6.99
CA PHE A 297 -5.95 21.52 8.21
C PHE A 297 -6.26 22.33 9.48
N GLN A 298 -5.87 23.61 9.53
CA GLN A 298 -5.97 24.43 10.74
C GLN A 298 -7.34 25.05 10.97
N SER A 299 -8.08 25.39 9.91
CA SER A 299 -9.37 26.07 10.04
C SER A 299 -10.39 25.31 10.90
N PRO A 300 -10.61 23.98 10.69
CA PRO A 300 -11.50 23.20 11.56
C PRO A 300 -11.01 23.14 13.02
N ILE A 301 -9.70 23.03 13.24
CA ILE A 301 -9.09 22.97 14.58
C ILE A 301 -9.29 24.31 15.32
N ARG A 302 -9.16 25.44 14.63
CA ARG A 302 -9.47 26.76 15.22
C ARG A 302 -10.94 26.91 15.58
N ALA A 303 -11.86 26.45 14.73
CA ALA A 303 -13.28 26.45 15.06
C ALA A 303 -13.60 25.55 16.27
N GLU A 304 -12.96 24.39 16.38
CA GLU A 304 -13.06 23.51 17.55
C GLU A 304 -12.53 24.18 18.84
N ARG A 305 -11.40 24.89 18.76
CA ARG A 305 -10.87 25.70 19.86
C ARG A 305 -11.87 26.78 20.26
N ASP A 306 -12.43 27.53 19.31
CA ASP A 306 -13.36 28.63 19.58
C ASP A 306 -14.62 28.14 20.31
N ARG A 307 -15.13 26.96 19.93
CA ARG A 307 -16.21 26.28 20.66
C ARG A 307 -15.82 26.00 22.11
N ALA A 308 -14.62 25.48 22.38
CA ALA A 308 -14.14 25.21 23.72
C ALA A 308 -13.97 26.51 24.54
N VAL A 309 -13.31 27.52 23.98
CA VAL A 309 -13.09 28.84 24.61
C VAL A 309 -14.43 29.51 24.96
N ALA A 310 -15.42 29.43 24.08
CA ALA A 310 -16.75 30.00 24.31
C ALA A 310 -17.50 29.36 25.51
N ILE A 311 -17.23 28.08 25.81
CA ILE A 311 -17.76 27.41 27.01
C ILE A 311 -16.97 27.88 28.24
N LEU A 312 -15.64 27.87 28.15
CA LEU A 312 -14.75 28.17 29.27
C LEU A 312 -14.88 29.62 29.76
N ARG A 313 -15.07 30.60 28.86
CA ARG A 313 -15.28 32.02 29.22
C ARG A 313 -16.54 32.27 30.07
N ARG A 314 -17.46 31.31 30.15
CA ARG A 314 -18.68 31.43 30.99
C ARG A 314 -18.45 30.94 32.43
N VAL A 315 -17.24 30.49 32.74
CA VAL A 315 -16.85 30.01 34.06
C VAL A 315 -16.10 31.12 34.80
N ASP A 316 -16.67 31.59 35.91
CA ASP A 316 -16.08 32.63 36.76
C ASP A 316 -15.15 32.00 37.81
N MET A 317 -13.98 31.52 37.36
CA MET A 317 -12.91 30.99 38.22
C MET A 317 -11.52 31.37 37.68
N PRO A 318 -10.61 31.89 38.52
CA PRO A 318 -9.26 32.29 38.09
C PRO A 318 -8.48 31.17 37.40
N GLU A 319 -8.55 29.95 37.95
CA GLU A 319 -7.83 28.78 37.43
C GLU A 319 -8.34 28.38 36.03
N VAL A 320 -9.63 28.59 35.74
CA VAL A 320 -10.22 28.32 34.42
C VAL A 320 -9.93 29.48 33.46
N ALA A 321 -9.90 30.72 33.94
CA ALA A 321 -9.50 31.87 33.13
C ALA A 321 -8.06 31.74 32.59
N GLU A 322 -7.11 31.28 33.41
CA GLU A 322 -5.74 31.02 32.98
C GLU A 322 -5.65 29.96 31.86
N ILE A 323 -6.40 28.85 32.01
CA ILE A 323 -6.48 27.80 30.97
C ILE A 323 -7.10 28.36 29.69
N THR A 324 -8.14 29.17 29.82
CA THR A 324 -8.86 29.78 28.69
C THR A 324 -7.94 30.70 27.90
N ASN A 325 -7.25 31.62 28.57
CA ASN A 325 -6.33 32.57 27.93
C ASN A 325 -5.17 31.82 27.26
N SER A 326 -4.61 30.81 27.93
CA SER A 326 -3.55 29.98 27.36
C SER A 326 -3.98 29.25 26.08
N LEU A 327 -5.24 28.79 26.02
CA LEU A 327 -5.80 28.11 24.84
C LEU A 327 -6.13 29.08 23.71
N ASP A 328 -6.66 30.25 24.04
CA ASP A 328 -7.09 31.27 23.09
C ASP A 328 -5.90 31.97 22.41
N GLU A 329 -4.85 32.26 23.18
CA GLU A 329 -3.62 32.92 22.73
C GLU A 329 -2.60 31.93 22.13
N ALA A 330 -2.91 30.63 22.09
CA ALA A 330 -1.99 29.62 21.59
C ALA A 330 -1.66 29.83 20.10
N VAL A 331 -0.39 30.09 19.80
CA VAL A 331 0.12 30.21 18.42
C VAL A 331 -0.06 28.91 17.63
N LYS A 332 0.15 27.76 18.29
CA LYS A 332 -0.03 26.44 17.69
C LYS A 332 -1.20 25.71 18.36
N VAL A 333 -2.34 25.70 17.68
CA VAL A 333 -3.54 24.99 18.14
C VAL A 333 -3.50 23.55 17.61
N THR A 334 -3.73 22.59 18.49
CA THR A 334 -3.89 21.17 18.13
C THR A 334 -5.11 20.59 18.81
N ARG A 335 -5.69 19.52 18.25
CA ARG A 335 -6.82 18.83 18.89
C ARG A 335 -6.48 18.28 20.28
N SER A 336 -5.25 17.83 20.48
CA SER A 336 -4.74 17.39 21.78
C SER A 336 -4.69 18.54 22.80
N LEU A 337 -4.25 19.73 22.38
CA LEU A 337 -4.27 20.93 23.23
C LEU A 337 -5.70 21.30 23.64
N ILE A 338 -6.65 21.29 22.71
CA ILE A 338 -8.07 21.57 23.00
C ILE A 338 -8.61 20.57 24.02
N MET A 339 -8.43 19.27 23.79
CA MET A 339 -8.92 18.21 24.68
C MET A 339 -8.29 18.27 26.07
N SER A 340 -6.96 18.47 26.15
CA SER A 340 -6.24 18.53 27.43
C SER A 340 -6.62 19.78 28.23
N SER A 341 -6.77 20.94 27.60
CA SER A 341 -7.26 22.17 28.24
C SER A 341 -8.68 22.01 28.76
N ALA A 342 -9.60 21.46 27.94
CA ALA A 342 -10.98 21.22 28.35
C ALA A 342 -11.08 20.24 29.54
N LYS A 343 -10.29 19.15 29.53
CA LYS A 343 -10.22 18.19 30.65
C LYS A 343 -9.65 18.83 31.92
N ARG A 344 -8.60 19.66 31.80
CA ARG A 344 -8.01 20.39 32.94
C ARG A 344 -9.00 21.38 33.55
N ALA A 345 -9.72 22.14 32.74
CA ALA A 345 -10.75 23.06 33.23
C ALA A 345 -11.90 22.30 33.90
N LEU A 346 -12.37 21.19 33.31
CA LEU A 346 -13.40 20.35 33.90
C LEU A 346 -12.98 19.77 35.26
N HIS A 347 -11.69 19.49 35.44
CA HIS A 347 -11.12 19.06 36.72
C HIS A 347 -11.13 20.17 37.78
N GLN A 348 -10.93 21.44 37.40
CA GLN A 348 -11.08 22.56 38.33
C GLN A 348 -12.53 22.75 38.78
N LEU A 349 -13.49 22.37 37.93
CA LEU A 349 -14.92 22.49 38.21
C LEU A 349 -15.52 21.32 39.02
N ARG A 350 -14.69 20.48 39.66
CA ARG A 350 -15.19 19.35 40.45
C ARG A 350 -15.93 19.85 41.69
N GLY A 351 -17.11 19.27 41.94
CA GLY A 351 -17.96 19.64 43.07
C GLY A 351 -18.74 20.93 42.89
N LEU A 352 -18.62 21.61 41.74
CA LEU A 352 -19.39 22.79 41.41
C LEU A 352 -20.60 22.43 40.54
N GLU A 353 -21.78 22.89 40.94
CA GLU A 353 -23.01 22.81 40.14
C GLU A 353 -23.17 24.09 39.33
N ALA A 354 -22.84 24.03 38.04
CA ALA A 354 -22.96 25.16 37.13
C ALA A 354 -23.32 24.67 35.72
N PRO A 355 -24.23 25.35 34.98
CA PRO A 355 -24.57 24.98 33.61
C PRO A 355 -23.35 24.88 32.67
N ALA A 356 -22.38 25.80 32.83
CA ALA A 356 -21.14 25.80 32.05
C ALA A 356 -20.27 24.54 32.29
N ARG A 357 -20.31 23.97 33.51
CA ARG A 357 -19.61 22.71 33.85
C ARG A 357 -20.25 21.52 33.12
N ASP A 358 -21.57 21.45 33.06
CA ASP A 358 -22.28 20.37 32.38
C ASP A 358 -22.10 20.45 30.85
N GLU A 359 -22.11 21.66 30.31
CA GLU A 359 -21.79 21.92 28.89
C GLU A 359 -20.35 21.54 28.57
N LEU A 360 -19.38 21.90 29.41
CA LEU A 360 -17.97 21.49 29.24
C LEU A 360 -17.81 19.96 29.34
N ALA A 361 -18.51 19.32 30.29
CA ALA A 361 -18.50 17.86 30.41
C ALA A 361 -19.07 17.18 29.16
N LYS A 362 -20.15 17.74 28.59
CA LYS A 362 -20.71 17.27 27.31
C LYS A 362 -19.73 17.47 26.17
N PHE A 363 -19.09 18.64 26.08
CA PHE A 363 -18.05 18.91 25.09
C PHE A 363 -16.91 17.90 25.16
N VAL A 364 -16.34 17.65 26.34
CA VAL A 364 -15.25 16.67 26.52
C VAL A 364 -15.66 15.27 26.07
N ARG A 365 -16.89 14.84 26.37
CA ARG A 365 -17.40 13.52 25.95
C ARG A 365 -17.61 13.45 24.43
N ASP A 366 -18.33 14.41 23.87
CA ASP A 366 -18.65 14.44 22.43
C ASP A 366 -17.37 14.59 21.59
N TYR A 367 -16.49 15.51 21.97
CA TYR A 367 -15.21 15.72 21.31
C TYR A 367 -14.28 14.50 21.45
N GLY A 368 -14.41 13.72 22.53
CA GLY A 368 -13.74 12.43 22.70
C GLY A 368 -14.21 11.44 21.64
N ARG A 369 -15.53 11.23 21.52
CA ARG A 369 -16.13 10.35 20.51
C ARG A 369 -15.77 10.76 19.08
N GLU A 370 -15.84 12.05 18.76
CA GLU A 370 -15.43 12.57 17.45
C GLU A 370 -13.96 12.25 17.13
N ASN A 371 -13.06 12.36 18.13
CA ASN A 371 -11.65 12.04 17.93
C ASN A 371 -11.39 10.53 17.83
N ASP A 372 -12.16 9.71 18.56
CA ASP A 372 -12.09 8.26 18.40
C ASP A 372 -12.52 7.83 16.98
N GLU A 373 -13.55 8.44 16.40
CA GLU A 373 -13.90 8.24 14.98
C GLU A 373 -12.77 8.73 14.05
N ARG A 374 -12.20 9.92 14.29
CA ARG A 374 -11.13 10.47 13.44
C ARG A 374 -9.85 9.64 13.44
N TYR A 375 -9.51 8.97 14.54
CA TYR A 375 -8.19 8.37 14.71
C TYR A 375 -8.20 6.85 14.93
N ASN A 376 -9.29 6.28 15.46
CA ASN A 376 -9.35 4.87 15.90
C ASN A 376 -10.41 4.04 15.17
N SER A 377 -11.14 4.61 14.20
CA SER A 377 -12.14 3.89 13.39
C SER A 377 -11.53 2.82 12.48
N HIS A 378 -12.32 1.81 12.11
CA HIS A 378 -12.05 0.81 11.06
C HIS A 378 -10.91 -0.19 11.33
N LEU A 379 -10.50 -0.39 12.60
CA LEU A 379 -9.63 -1.52 12.95
C LEU A 379 -10.26 -2.88 12.62
N TYR A 380 -11.58 -2.99 12.84
CA TYR A 380 -12.40 -4.12 12.42
C TYR A 380 -13.44 -3.63 11.41
N SER A 381 -13.88 -4.53 10.51
CA SER A 381 -14.98 -4.20 9.59
C SER A 381 -16.25 -3.89 10.38
N SER A 382 -16.80 -2.71 10.12
CA SER A 382 -18.11 -2.26 10.59
C SER A 382 -19.20 -2.40 9.53
N SER A 383 -18.90 -3.01 8.37
CA SER A 383 -19.88 -3.21 7.30
C SER A 383 -20.92 -4.27 7.68
N PRO A 384 -22.06 -4.32 6.98
CA PRO A 384 -23.05 -5.40 7.16
C PRO A 384 -22.44 -6.79 7.00
N ASP A 385 -21.45 -6.93 6.10
CA ASP A 385 -20.75 -8.18 5.78
C ASP A 385 -19.60 -8.53 6.74
N SER A 386 -19.43 -7.78 7.83
CA SER A 386 -18.43 -8.12 8.84
C SER A 386 -18.60 -9.55 9.35
N PRO A 387 -17.52 -10.35 9.45
CA PRO A 387 -17.60 -11.71 10.00
C PRO A 387 -18.11 -11.71 11.45
N LEU A 388 -18.01 -10.58 12.15
CA LEU A 388 -18.54 -10.40 13.51
C LEU A 388 -20.07 -10.35 13.57
N ASN A 389 -20.74 -10.12 12.43
CA ASN A 389 -22.21 -10.11 12.33
C ASN A 389 -22.80 -11.50 11.98
N VAL A 390 -21.95 -12.49 11.66
CA VAL A 390 -22.43 -13.82 11.25
C VAL A 390 -23.00 -14.55 12.48
N PRO A 391 -24.29 -14.93 12.47
CA PRO A 391 -24.87 -15.63 13.60
C PRO A 391 -24.22 -17.01 13.76
N VAL A 392 -23.80 -17.33 14.98
CA VAL A 392 -23.25 -18.65 15.30
C VAL A 392 -24.37 -19.69 15.27
N VAL A 393 -24.29 -20.63 14.33
CA VAL A 393 -25.18 -21.80 14.27
C VAL A 393 -24.46 -22.98 14.90
N GLY A 394 -24.93 -23.40 16.07
CA GLY A 394 -24.37 -24.57 16.76
C GLY A 394 -24.65 -25.87 16.01
N PRO A 395 -23.76 -26.87 16.12
CA PRO A 395 -24.00 -28.17 15.51
C PRO A 395 -25.19 -28.88 16.18
N ALA A 396 -26.04 -29.53 15.38
CA ALA A 396 -27.15 -30.34 15.85
C ALA A 396 -26.80 -31.82 15.69
N TYR A 397 -26.85 -32.57 16.80
CA TYR A 397 -26.60 -34.01 16.84
C TYR A 397 -27.86 -34.76 17.29
N SER A 398 -28.00 -36.00 16.84
CA SER A 398 -29.05 -36.92 17.29
C SER A 398 -28.44 -38.29 17.60
N ASP A 399 -29.19 -39.18 18.24
CA ASP A 399 -28.75 -40.57 18.48
C ASP A 399 -28.48 -41.35 17.18
N GLN A 400 -28.93 -40.85 16.02
CA GLN A 400 -28.69 -41.42 14.70
C GLN A 400 -27.47 -40.82 13.99
N SER A 401 -26.81 -39.81 14.58
CA SER A 401 -25.63 -39.18 13.98
C SER A 401 -24.45 -40.16 13.98
N PRO A 402 -23.87 -40.48 12.81
CA PRO A 402 -22.75 -41.42 12.74
C PRO A 402 -21.49 -40.80 13.36
N SER A 403 -20.71 -41.61 14.07
CA SER A 403 -19.35 -41.25 14.45
C SER A 403 -18.45 -41.35 13.22
N VAL A 404 -17.76 -40.26 12.91
CA VAL A 404 -16.83 -40.16 11.77
C VAL A 404 -15.53 -39.53 12.23
N ASP A 405 -14.46 -39.76 11.47
CA ASP A 405 -13.21 -39.01 11.63
C ASP A 405 -13.50 -37.51 11.46
N GLY A 406 -12.99 -36.68 12.39
CA GLY A 406 -13.13 -35.22 12.35
C GLY A 406 -12.66 -34.62 11.02
N ARG A 407 -11.64 -35.23 10.40
CA ARG A 407 -11.18 -34.88 9.06
C ARG A 407 -12.30 -34.96 8.02
N GLN A 408 -13.14 -36.00 8.03
CA GLN A 408 -14.25 -36.12 7.08
C GLN A 408 -15.27 -35.00 7.26
N VAL A 409 -15.45 -34.50 8.49
CA VAL A 409 -16.30 -33.34 8.77
C VAL A 409 -15.71 -32.10 8.09
N LEU A 410 -14.40 -31.89 8.21
CA LEU A 410 -13.70 -30.76 7.59
C LEU A 410 -13.70 -30.85 6.05
N VAL A 411 -13.42 -32.02 5.47
CA VAL A 411 -13.49 -32.26 4.01
C VAL A 411 -14.88 -31.90 3.49
N ARG A 412 -15.95 -32.39 4.14
CA ARG A 412 -17.34 -32.08 3.73
C ARG A 412 -17.67 -30.59 3.88
N ASN A 413 -17.15 -29.94 4.92
CA ASN A 413 -17.32 -28.50 5.12
C ASN A 413 -16.66 -27.69 4.00
N PHE A 414 -15.40 -27.98 3.66
CA PHE A 414 -14.70 -27.30 2.57
C PHE A 414 -15.31 -27.62 1.22
N ASP A 415 -15.75 -28.86 1.00
CA ASP A 415 -16.51 -29.23 -0.21
C ASP A 415 -17.76 -28.35 -0.37
N ALA A 416 -18.55 -28.18 0.70
CA ALA A 416 -19.73 -27.31 0.69
C ALA A 416 -19.37 -25.83 0.46
N ASN A 417 -18.25 -25.35 1.00
CA ASN A 417 -17.78 -23.98 0.80
C ASN A 417 -17.34 -23.73 -0.64
N PHE A 418 -16.54 -24.64 -1.22
CA PHE A 418 -16.08 -24.52 -2.60
C PHE A 418 -17.23 -24.66 -3.62
N ALA A 419 -18.22 -25.51 -3.33
CA ALA A 419 -19.42 -25.59 -4.17
C ALA A 419 -20.26 -24.31 -4.13
N ARG A 420 -20.28 -23.61 -2.98
CA ARG A 420 -21.12 -22.42 -2.75
C ARG A 420 -20.56 -21.15 -3.40
N ASP A 421 -19.25 -20.94 -3.34
CA ASP A 421 -18.64 -19.67 -3.74
C ASP A 421 -17.40 -19.90 -4.63
N PRO A 422 -17.45 -19.58 -5.94
CA PRO A 422 -16.34 -19.74 -6.87
C PRO A 422 -15.18 -18.77 -6.63
N ARG A 423 -15.28 -17.87 -5.65
CA ARG A 423 -14.17 -17.01 -5.21
C ARG A 423 -13.29 -17.65 -4.13
N ILE A 424 -13.78 -18.71 -3.46
CA ILE A 424 -13.04 -19.36 -2.38
C ILE A 424 -11.98 -20.31 -2.94
N PHE A 425 -10.70 -20.06 -2.70
CA PHE A 425 -9.64 -20.99 -3.11
C PHE A 425 -8.67 -21.18 -1.96
N VAL A 426 -7.86 -22.24 -1.99
CA VAL A 426 -6.83 -22.49 -0.98
C VAL A 426 -5.46 -22.61 -1.64
N ILE A 427 -4.47 -22.02 -0.99
CA ILE A 427 -3.05 -22.05 -1.36
C ILE A 427 -2.24 -22.44 -0.13
N GLY A 428 -1.23 -23.26 -0.35
CA GLY A 428 -0.32 -23.72 0.69
C GLY A 428 0.49 -24.92 0.24
N GLU A 429 1.31 -25.43 1.15
CA GLU A 429 2.14 -26.60 0.93
C GLU A 429 1.30 -27.88 1.01
N ASP A 430 1.49 -28.80 0.07
CA ASP A 430 0.79 -30.09 -0.02
C ASP A 430 -0.76 -30.02 -0.14
N ILE A 431 -1.31 -28.85 -0.42
CA ILE A 431 -2.75 -28.60 -0.57
C ILE A 431 -3.39 -29.37 -1.73
N GLY A 432 -2.63 -29.59 -2.80
CA GLY A 432 -3.16 -30.09 -4.06
C GLY A 432 -3.52 -31.57 -4.00
N ARG A 433 -2.61 -32.44 -4.44
CA ARG A 433 -2.93 -33.86 -4.60
C ARG A 433 -3.10 -34.59 -3.25
N LEU A 434 -2.31 -34.23 -2.25
CA LEU A 434 -2.38 -34.83 -0.92
C LEU A 434 -3.63 -34.32 -0.18
N GLY A 435 -3.84 -33.01 -0.19
CA GLY A 435 -4.97 -32.37 0.46
C GLY A 435 -4.61 -31.86 1.86
N ASP A 436 -3.42 -31.30 2.01
CA ASP A 436 -2.71 -30.92 3.24
C ASP A 436 -2.20 -32.10 4.10
N VAL A 437 -1.38 -31.78 5.11
CA VAL A 437 -0.76 -32.75 6.03
C VAL A 437 -1.76 -33.53 6.88
N ASN A 438 -2.96 -32.97 7.08
CA ASN A 438 -4.06 -33.58 7.83
C ASN A 438 -5.13 -34.17 6.91
N LEU A 439 -4.91 -34.16 5.58
CA LEU A 439 -5.82 -34.65 4.54
C LEU A 439 -7.21 -33.97 4.58
N VAL A 440 -7.28 -32.70 4.98
CA VAL A 440 -8.53 -31.92 5.09
C VAL A 440 -9.09 -31.53 3.72
N PHE A 441 -8.24 -31.46 2.70
CA PHE A 441 -8.61 -31.17 1.32
C PHE A 441 -8.54 -32.40 0.40
N GLU A 442 -8.41 -33.60 0.96
CA GLU A 442 -8.25 -34.85 0.21
C GLU A 442 -9.33 -35.00 -0.88
N GLY A 443 -8.89 -35.20 -2.13
CA GLY A 443 -9.76 -35.41 -3.29
C GLY A 443 -10.46 -34.15 -3.82
N LEU A 444 -10.38 -33.00 -3.13
CA LEU A 444 -11.07 -31.78 -3.54
C LEU A 444 -10.39 -31.12 -4.75
N GLN A 445 -9.06 -31.22 -4.90
CA GLN A 445 -8.38 -30.71 -6.10
C GLN A 445 -8.86 -31.43 -7.37
N ALA A 446 -9.08 -32.74 -7.32
CA ALA A 446 -9.63 -33.49 -8.44
C ALA A 446 -11.06 -33.04 -8.80
N LYS A 447 -11.83 -32.54 -7.82
CA LYS A 447 -13.19 -32.06 -8.00
C LYS A 447 -13.25 -30.61 -8.53
N TYR A 448 -12.44 -29.71 -7.99
CA TYR A 448 -12.54 -28.26 -8.25
C TYR A 448 -11.43 -27.71 -9.16
N GLY A 449 -10.35 -28.46 -9.36
CA GLY A 449 -9.20 -28.10 -10.19
C GLY A 449 -8.05 -27.46 -9.41
N GLU A 450 -6.88 -27.43 -10.06
CA GLU A 450 -5.61 -26.97 -9.47
C GLU A 450 -5.64 -25.49 -9.05
N LEU A 451 -6.37 -24.62 -9.75
CA LEU A 451 -6.49 -23.19 -9.39
C LEU A 451 -7.45 -22.93 -8.21
N ARG A 452 -8.22 -23.93 -7.77
CA ARG A 452 -9.08 -23.86 -6.59
C ARG A 452 -8.36 -24.39 -5.35
N LEU A 453 -7.45 -25.34 -5.55
CA LEU A 453 -6.60 -25.97 -4.53
C LEU A 453 -5.17 -26.08 -5.07
N THR A 454 -4.34 -25.09 -4.76
CA THR A 454 -3.03 -24.91 -5.40
C THR A 454 -1.90 -25.25 -4.44
N ASP A 455 -1.01 -26.15 -4.87
CA ASP A 455 0.27 -26.39 -4.20
C ASP A 455 1.22 -25.20 -4.38
N THR A 456 1.90 -24.83 -3.30
CA THR A 456 3.01 -23.87 -3.33
C THR A 456 4.34 -24.54 -3.06
N GLY A 457 5.43 -23.84 -3.37
CA GLY A 457 6.74 -24.19 -2.80
C GLY A 457 6.81 -23.81 -1.32
N ILE A 458 7.97 -24.05 -0.70
CA ILE A 458 8.23 -23.67 0.69
C ILE A 458 8.55 -22.16 0.73
N ARG A 459 7.52 -21.36 1.00
CA ARG A 459 7.54 -19.89 0.83
C ARG A 459 6.41 -19.19 1.59
N GLU A 460 6.43 -19.29 2.91
CA GLU A 460 5.36 -18.87 3.81
C GLU A 460 4.94 -17.40 3.64
N ALA A 461 5.90 -16.50 3.43
CA ALA A 461 5.61 -15.08 3.25
C ALA A 461 4.75 -14.85 2.01
N THR A 462 5.10 -15.44 0.87
CA THR A 462 4.35 -15.32 -0.37
C THR A 462 3.07 -16.14 -0.40
N ILE A 463 2.90 -17.17 0.43
CA ILE A 463 1.60 -17.82 0.64
C ILE A 463 0.63 -16.82 1.29
N LEU A 464 1.02 -16.19 2.39
CA LEU A 464 0.19 -15.18 3.06
C LEU A 464 -0.02 -13.95 2.17
N GLY A 465 1.03 -13.46 1.52
CA GLY A 465 0.96 -12.34 0.59
C GLY A 465 0.06 -12.62 -0.62
N GLN A 466 0.07 -13.85 -1.15
CA GLN A 466 -0.86 -14.27 -2.19
C GLN A 466 -2.32 -14.15 -1.74
N ALA A 467 -2.61 -14.56 -0.51
CA ALA A 467 -3.93 -14.44 0.08
C ALA A 467 -4.32 -12.96 0.28
N ILE A 468 -3.46 -12.14 0.87
CA ILE A 468 -3.76 -10.71 1.09
C ILE A 468 -4.04 -10.01 -0.24
N GLY A 469 -3.15 -10.14 -1.22
CA GLY A 469 -3.29 -9.46 -2.51
C GLY A 469 -4.51 -9.95 -3.31
N SER A 470 -4.82 -11.24 -3.28
CA SER A 470 -6.00 -11.78 -3.95
C SER A 470 -7.31 -11.35 -3.27
N ALA A 471 -7.32 -11.24 -1.93
CA ALA A 471 -8.47 -10.75 -1.18
C ALA A 471 -8.78 -9.29 -1.51
N MET A 472 -7.75 -8.44 -1.68
CA MET A 472 -7.92 -7.05 -2.13
C MET A 472 -8.55 -6.94 -3.52
N ARG A 473 -8.50 -8.02 -4.30
CA ARG A 473 -9.05 -8.14 -5.66
C ARG A 473 -10.41 -8.84 -5.67
N GLY A 474 -11.11 -8.93 -4.53
CA GLY A 474 -12.46 -9.48 -4.43
C GLY A 474 -12.54 -11.01 -4.32
N LEU A 475 -11.40 -11.71 -4.30
CA LEU A 475 -11.35 -13.16 -4.12
C LEU A 475 -11.40 -13.54 -2.63
N ARG A 476 -11.60 -14.83 -2.31
CA ARG A 476 -11.73 -15.32 -0.93
C ARG A 476 -10.69 -16.40 -0.62
N PRO A 477 -9.40 -16.05 -0.55
CA PRO A 477 -8.34 -17.01 -0.31
C PRO A 477 -8.41 -17.61 1.09
N ILE A 478 -8.04 -18.88 1.18
CA ILE A 478 -7.64 -19.58 2.39
C ILE A 478 -6.13 -19.75 2.29
N CYS A 479 -5.41 -19.19 3.26
CA CYS A 479 -3.98 -19.38 3.42
C CYS A 479 -3.76 -20.58 4.34
N ASP A 480 -3.18 -21.65 3.83
CA ASP A 480 -2.80 -22.81 4.62
C ASP A 480 -1.28 -22.76 4.89
N ILE A 481 -0.92 -22.56 6.16
CA ILE A 481 0.45 -22.64 6.64
C ILE A 481 0.57 -23.97 7.39
N GLN A 482 1.48 -24.82 6.93
CA GLN A 482 1.51 -26.24 7.29
C GLN A 482 1.53 -26.52 8.80
N TYR A 483 2.34 -25.75 9.55
CA TYR A 483 2.38 -25.78 11.01
C TYR A 483 2.40 -24.36 11.58
N LEU A 484 1.81 -24.18 12.76
CA LEU A 484 1.78 -22.88 13.44
C LEU A 484 3.19 -22.29 13.65
N ASP A 485 4.19 -23.15 13.85
CA ASP A 485 5.60 -22.79 14.01
C ASP A 485 6.15 -22.00 12.82
N TYR A 486 5.65 -22.24 11.60
CA TYR A 486 6.12 -21.58 10.38
C TYR A 486 5.45 -20.22 10.14
N PHE A 487 4.40 -19.89 10.90
CA PHE A 487 3.71 -18.61 10.79
C PHE A 487 4.64 -17.42 11.03
N LEU A 488 5.72 -17.60 11.80
CA LEU A 488 6.73 -16.56 12.01
C LEU A 488 7.39 -16.09 10.70
N TYR A 489 7.55 -16.96 9.70
CA TYR A 489 8.09 -16.61 8.39
C TYR A 489 7.09 -15.84 7.51
N ALA A 490 5.79 -15.92 7.83
CA ALA A 490 4.74 -15.19 7.12
C ALA A 490 4.45 -13.80 7.69
N LEU A 491 4.69 -13.58 8.98
CA LEU A 491 4.25 -12.39 9.74
C LEU A 491 4.77 -11.04 9.21
N GLU A 492 5.85 -11.04 8.43
CA GLU A 492 6.52 -9.83 7.96
C GLU A 492 5.82 -9.15 6.76
N THR A 493 4.66 -9.68 6.33
CA THR A 493 3.97 -9.37 5.05
C THR A 493 2.74 -8.47 5.11
#